data_AF-A0AAJ4RET0-F1
#
_entry.id   AF-A0AAJ4RET0-F1
#
_cell.length_a   1.000
_cell.length_b   1.000
_cell.length_c   1.000
_cell.angle_alpha   90.00
_cell.angle_beta   90.00
_cell.angle_gamma   90.00
#
_symmetry.space_group_name_H-M   'P 1'
#
loop_
_entity.id
_entity.type
_entity.pdbx_description
1 polymer ?
#
loop_
_entity_poly.entity_id
_entity_poly.type
_entity_poly.pdbx_seq_one_letter_code
_entity_poly.pdbx_strand_id
1 'polypeptide(L)'
;MNRINIELLNTINEHFKHFDQDFLKQKPCRISVDKVLEKIKNNEKILIVDIRTEFETQLVGYTYKDSINIPLNKLFEEENIKKLLEYQDKGYELIISCHSGARTIVATAFLHLLGIESAKSLEGGIAAFADAVKP
;
A
#
# COMPACT_ATOMS: atom_id res chain seq x y z
N MET A 1 -36.05 -6.54 -0.50
CA MET A 1 -34.67 -7.07 -0.62
C MET A 1 -33.73 -5.95 -0.23
N ASN A 2 -33.12 -6.00 0.96
CA ASN A 2 -32.27 -4.91 1.45
C ASN A 2 -30.94 -4.99 0.67
N ARG A 3 -30.71 -4.07 -0.28
CA ARG A 3 -29.57 -4.12 -1.22
C ARG A 3 -28.24 -3.67 -0.59
N ILE A 4 -28.27 -3.19 0.66
CA ILE A 4 -27.14 -2.50 1.30
C ILE A 4 -26.79 -3.22 2.61
N ASN A 5 -25.50 -3.55 2.77
CA ASN A 5 -24.95 -3.98 4.06
C ASN A 5 -24.75 -2.75 4.95
N ILE A 6 -25.61 -2.59 5.96
CA ILE A 6 -25.62 -1.41 6.84
C ILE A 6 -24.40 -1.36 7.76
N GLU A 7 -23.92 -2.51 8.22
CA GLU A 7 -22.73 -2.58 9.07
C GLU A 7 -21.49 -2.05 8.31
N LEU A 8 -21.27 -2.56 7.09
CA LEU A 8 -20.20 -2.10 6.22
C LEU A 8 -20.34 -0.62 5.86
N LEU A 9 -21.55 -0.15 5.57
CA LEU A 9 -21.81 1.27 5.29
C LEU A 9 -21.40 2.15 6.47
N ASN A 10 -21.75 1.76 7.69
CA ASN A 10 -21.40 2.52 8.90
C ASN A 10 -19.88 2.56 9.10
N THR A 11 -19.18 1.43 8.93
CA THR A 11 -17.71 1.38 8.99
C THR A 11 -17.06 2.31 7.97
N ILE A 12 -17.51 2.27 6.72
CA ILE A 12 -17.03 3.16 5.66
C ILE A 12 -17.31 4.62 6.02
N ASN A 13 -18.53 4.93 6.47
CA ASN A 13 -18.92 6.30 6.81
C ASN A 13 -18.07 6.88 7.95
N GLU A 14 -17.84 6.13 9.01
CA GLU A 14 -16.98 6.59 10.11
C GLU A 14 -15.52 6.76 9.67
N HIS A 15 -14.98 5.88 8.82
CA HIS A 15 -13.64 6.05 8.27
C HIS A 15 -13.50 7.36 7.46
N PHE A 16 -14.45 7.63 6.57
CA PHE A 16 -14.40 8.80 5.69
C PHE A 16 -14.85 10.12 6.33
N LYS A 17 -15.40 10.08 7.55
CA LYS A 17 -15.87 11.26 8.28
C LYS A 17 -14.81 12.34 8.49
N HIS A 18 -13.55 11.92 8.52
CA HIS A 18 -12.39 12.80 8.73
C HIS A 18 -11.70 13.24 7.43
N PHE A 19 -12.20 12.84 6.26
CA PHE A 19 -11.62 13.18 4.95
C PHE A 19 -12.06 14.58 4.49
N ASP A 20 -11.69 15.60 5.25
CA ASP A 20 -11.88 17.01 4.89
C ASP A 20 -10.75 17.54 3.97
N GLN A 21 -10.81 18.83 3.60
CA GLN A 21 -9.78 19.44 2.76
C GLN A 21 -8.39 19.39 3.38
N ASP A 22 -8.29 19.53 4.71
CA ASP A 22 -6.99 19.63 5.38
C ASP A 22 -6.34 18.26 5.54
N PHE A 23 -7.14 17.22 5.76
CA PHE A 23 -6.68 15.84 5.69
C PHE A 23 -6.23 15.46 4.26
N LEU A 24 -7.04 15.79 3.24
CA LEU A 24 -6.74 15.45 1.85
C LEU A 24 -5.47 16.14 1.31
N LYS A 25 -5.18 17.38 1.74
CA LYS A 25 -3.94 18.10 1.38
C LYS A 25 -2.68 17.34 1.76
N GLN A 26 -2.72 16.52 2.81
CA GLN A 26 -1.58 15.75 3.30
C GLN A 26 -1.26 14.53 2.42
N LYS A 27 -2.16 14.18 1.47
CA LYS A 27 -2.04 12.99 0.61
C LYS A 27 -1.74 11.72 1.41
N PRO A 28 -2.54 11.40 2.44
CA PRO A 28 -2.21 10.40 3.46
C PRO A 28 -2.06 8.98 2.91
N CYS A 29 -2.59 8.68 1.72
CA CYS A 29 -2.55 7.34 1.13
C CYS A 29 -1.53 7.21 -0.02
N ARG A 30 -0.70 8.23 -0.31
CA ARG A 30 0.18 8.24 -1.48
C ARG A 30 1.62 8.56 -1.10
N ILE A 31 2.57 7.98 -1.84
CA ILE A 31 3.99 8.29 -1.69
C ILE A 31 4.69 8.27 -3.05
N SER A 32 5.54 9.26 -3.30
CA SER A 32 6.35 9.33 -4.52
C SER A 32 7.57 8.41 -4.42
N VAL A 33 8.10 7.98 -5.57
CA VAL A 33 9.32 7.18 -5.65
C VAL A 33 10.50 7.88 -4.98
N ASP A 34 10.69 9.19 -5.23
CA ASP A 34 11.79 9.95 -4.63
C ASP A 34 11.75 9.92 -3.10
N LYS A 35 10.56 10.01 -2.51
CA LYS A 35 10.39 9.93 -1.06
C LYS A 35 10.70 8.53 -0.53
N VAL A 36 10.32 7.48 -1.25
CA VAL A 36 10.72 6.11 -0.90
C VAL A 36 12.25 5.95 -0.95
N LEU A 37 12.89 6.47 -1.99
CA LEU A 37 14.35 6.41 -2.13
C LEU A 37 15.08 7.21 -1.03
N GLU A 38 14.56 8.38 -0.63
CA GLU A 38 15.04 9.15 0.51
C GLU A 38 14.97 8.32 1.81
N LYS A 39 13.81 7.70 2.07
CA LYS A 39 13.60 6.83 3.24
C LYS A 39 14.56 5.64 3.27
N ILE A 40 14.79 5.00 2.12
CA ILE A 40 15.78 3.91 1.97
C ILE A 40 17.18 4.41 2.33
N LYS A 41 17.61 5.56 1.79
CA LYS A 41 18.93 6.16 2.08
C LYS A 41 19.10 6.49 3.56
N ASN A 42 18.02 6.91 4.22
CA ASN A 42 17.99 7.23 5.64
C ASN A 42 17.85 5.99 6.55
N ASN A 43 17.81 4.77 5.99
CA ASN A 43 17.55 3.53 6.73
C ASN A 43 16.24 3.56 7.55
N GLU A 44 15.22 4.25 7.05
CA GLU A 44 13.89 4.22 7.64
C GLU A 44 13.23 2.85 7.48
N LYS A 45 12.33 2.50 8.41
CA LYS A 45 11.56 1.25 8.36
C LYS A 45 10.46 1.35 7.30
N ILE A 46 10.77 0.86 6.10
CA ILE A 46 9.78 0.70 5.04
C ILE A 46 9.69 -0.76 4.63
N LEU A 47 8.50 -1.20 4.21
CA LEU A 47 8.29 -2.50 3.59
C LEU A 47 7.65 -2.30 2.23
N ILE A 48 8.31 -2.75 1.17
CA ILE A 48 7.69 -2.77 -0.16
C ILE A 48 6.79 -4.01 -0.27
N VAL A 49 5.49 -3.80 -0.49
CA VAL A 49 4.51 -4.87 -0.67
C VAL A 49 4.11 -4.89 -2.14
N ASP A 50 4.68 -5.81 -2.90
CA ASP A 50 4.38 -5.97 -4.32
C ASP A 50 3.09 -6.80 -4.49
N ILE A 51 2.04 -6.13 -4.98
CA ILE A 51 0.71 -6.73 -5.18
C ILE A 51 0.49 -7.21 -6.63
N ARG A 52 1.55 -7.28 -7.43
CA ARG A 52 1.49 -7.85 -8.77
C ARG A 52 1.26 -9.37 -8.72
N THR A 53 0.94 -9.94 -9.88
CA THR A 53 0.78 -11.38 -10.02
C THR A 53 2.08 -12.12 -9.75
N GLU A 54 1.97 -13.42 -9.43
CA GLU A 54 3.15 -14.29 -9.26
C GLU A 54 4.02 -14.31 -10.53
N PHE A 55 3.40 -14.36 -11.71
CA PHE A 55 4.12 -14.31 -12.99
C PHE A 55 4.91 -13.02 -13.19
N GLU A 56 4.32 -11.86 -12.89
CA GLU A 56 5.01 -10.56 -12.97
C GLU A 56 6.25 -10.52 -12.06
N THR A 57 6.10 -10.99 -10.80
CA THR A 57 7.16 -10.91 -9.78
C THR A 57 8.26 -11.95 -9.96
N GLN A 58 7.96 -13.10 -10.56
CA GLN A 58 8.96 -14.12 -10.92
C GLN A 58 9.91 -13.67 -12.03
N LEU A 59 9.45 -12.80 -12.94
CA LEU A 59 10.24 -12.31 -14.06
C LEU A 59 11.02 -11.04 -13.70
N VAL A 60 10.36 -10.10 -13.03
CA VAL A 60 10.95 -8.81 -12.64
C VAL A 60 10.40 -8.42 -11.28
N GLY A 61 11.27 -8.21 -10.30
CA GLY A 61 10.86 -7.92 -8.93
C GLY A 61 11.80 -6.95 -8.21
N TYR A 62 11.38 -6.55 -7.02
CA TYR A 62 12.24 -5.81 -6.10
C TYR A 62 13.34 -6.71 -5.55
N THR A 63 14.56 -6.20 -5.48
CA THR A 63 15.70 -6.85 -4.81
C THR A 63 16.03 -6.18 -3.46
N TYR A 64 15.24 -5.19 -3.06
CA TYR A 64 15.37 -4.52 -1.76
C TYR A 64 15.06 -5.51 -0.64
N LYS A 65 15.90 -5.51 0.41
CA LYS A 65 15.85 -6.51 1.49
C LYS A 65 14.49 -6.57 2.21
N ASP A 66 13.84 -5.42 2.37
CA ASP A 66 12.53 -5.31 3.00
C ASP A 66 11.45 -5.20 1.91
N SER A 67 11.34 -6.26 1.11
CA SER A 67 10.26 -6.41 0.12
C SER A 67 9.61 -7.78 0.25
N ILE A 68 8.29 -7.82 0.06
CA ILE A 68 7.47 -9.03 0.04
C ILE A 68 6.51 -9.00 -1.14
N ASN A 69 6.18 -10.17 -1.67
CA ASN A 69 5.20 -10.33 -2.73
C ASN A 69 3.91 -10.91 -2.14
N ILE A 70 2.81 -10.18 -2.25
CA ILE A 70 1.47 -10.64 -1.86
C ILE A 70 0.53 -10.30 -3.02
N PRO A 71 0.22 -11.25 -3.92
CA PRO A 71 -0.64 -10.99 -5.06
C PRO A 71 -1.97 -10.34 -4.65
N LEU A 72 -2.46 -9.36 -5.41
CA LEU A 72 -3.67 -8.61 -5.05
C LEU A 72 -4.89 -9.51 -4.74
N ASN A 73 -5.03 -10.63 -5.43
CA ASN A 73 -6.13 -11.58 -5.20
C ASN A 73 -6.02 -12.37 -3.88
N LYS A 74 -4.87 -12.32 -3.20
CA LYS A 74 -4.60 -12.92 -1.90
C LYS A 74 -4.41 -11.87 -0.79
N LEU A 75 -4.30 -10.59 -1.14
CA LEU A 75 -3.95 -9.50 -0.24
C LEU A 75 -4.86 -9.40 0.99
N PHE A 76 -6.16 -9.62 0.80
CA PHE A 76 -7.18 -9.50 1.85
C PHE A 76 -7.49 -10.82 2.57
N GLU A 77 -6.69 -11.86 2.35
CA GLU A 77 -6.72 -13.07 3.18
C GLU A 77 -6.26 -12.75 4.60
N GLU A 78 -6.87 -13.38 5.61
CA GLU A 78 -6.64 -13.07 7.03
C GLU A 78 -5.15 -13.13 7.42
N GLU A 79 -4.43 -14.14 6.93
CA GLU A 79 -2.99 -14.31 7.21
C GLU A 79 -2.15 -13.14 6.67
N ASN A 80 -2.50 -12.61 5.49
CA ASN A 80 -1.79 -11.50 4.87
C ASN A 80 -2.09 -10.19 5.60
N ILE A 81 -3.35 -9.97 6.01
CA ILE A 81 -3.73 -8.80 6.81
C ILE A 81 -3.02 -8.80 8.17
N LYS A 82 -3.00 -9.94 8.88
CA LYS A 82 -2.26 -10.08 10.16
C LYS A 82 -0.77 -9.79 9.98
N LYS A 83 -0.16 -10.34 8.93
CA LYS A 83 1.25 -10.08 8.61
C LYS A 83 1.51 -8.59 8.39
N LEU A 84 0.67 -7.89 7.63
CA LEU A 84 0.84 -6.45 7.38
C LEU A 84 0.67 -5.61 8.66
N LEU A 85 -0.30 -5.96 9.52
CA LEU A 85 -0.47 -5.33 10.83
C LEU A 85 0.77 -5.52 11.72
N GLU A 86 1.36 -6.72 11.76
CA GLU A 86 2.61 -6.93 12.51
C GLU A 86 3.76 -6.03 12.05
N TYR A 87 3.87 -5.76 10.75
CA TYR A 87 4.86 -4.81 10.25
C TYR A 87 4.52 -3.37 10.66
N GLN A 88 3.26 -2.97 10.54
CA GLN A 88 2.81 -1.66 11.01
C GLN A 88 3.10 -1.44 12.50
N ASP A 89 2.80 -2.42 13.36
CA ASP A 89 3.04 -2.37 14.81
C ASP A 89 4.53 -2.29 15.14
N LYS A 90 5.40 -2.85 14.29
CA LYS A 90 6.86 -2.71 14.36
C LYS A 90 7.38 -1.36 13.85
N GLY A 91 6.48 -0.48 13.41
CA GLY A 91 6.74 0.87 12.93
C GLY A 91 7.11 0.94 11.45
N TYR A 92 6.75 -0.06 10.63
CA TYR A 92 6.99 -0.01 9.18
C TYR A 92 5.93 0.80 8.46
N GLU A 93 6.37 1.65 7.55
CA GLU A 93 5.53 2.23 6.50
C GLU A 93 5.42 1.23 5.33
N LEU A 94 4.20 0.89 4.92
CA LEU A 94 3.97 -0.15 3.92
C LEU A 94 3.79 0.47 2.54
N ILE A 95 4.77 0.29 1.67
CA ILE A 95 4.80 0.84 0.32
C ILE A 95 4.15 -0.16 -0.63
N ILE A 96 2.87 0.02 -0.89
CA ILE A 96 2.08 -0.87 -1.75
C ILE A 96 2.45 -0.57 -3.20
N SER A 97 2.99 -1.56 -3.91
CA SER A 97 3.47 -1.42 -5.28
C SER A 97 2.75 -2.33 -6.25
N CYS A 98 2.54 -1.85 -7.47
CA CYS A 98 2.13 -2.68 -8.60
C CYS A 98 2.93 -2.28 -9.86
N HIS A 99 2.47 -2.60 -11.06
CA HIS A 99 3.17 -2.19 -12.28
C HIS A 99 3.27 -0.66 -12.44
N SER A 100 2.13 0.04 -12.41
CA SER A 100 2.02 1.48 -12.74
C SER A 100 1.39 2.36 -11.64
N GLY A 101 1.05 1.77 -10.48
CA GLY A 101 0.38 2.46 -9.37
C GLY A 101 -1.16 2.46 -9.42
N ALA A 102 -1.81 1.96 -10.47
CA ALA A 102 -3.28 1.97 -10.55
C ALA A 102 -3.94 1.00 -9.56
N ARG A 103 -3.42 -0.24 -9.45
CA ARG A 103 -3.96 -1.27 -8.54
C ARG A 103 -3.83 -0.89 -7.07
N THR A 104 -2.79 -0.14 -6.73
CA THR A 104 -2.43 0.21 -5.35
C THR A 104 -3.38 1.24 -4.76
N ILE A 105 -3.98 2.13 -5.57
CA ILE A 105 -4.94 3.15 -5.10
C ILE A 105 -6.11 2.48 -4.35
N VAL A 106 -6.75 1.50 -5.00
CA VAL A 106 -7.91 0.81 -4.43
C VAL A 106 -7.49 -0.12 -3.30
N ALA A 107 -6.37 -0.84 -3.46
CA ALA A 107 -5.85 -1.72 -2.42
C ALA A 107 -5.54 -0.96 -1.12
N THR A 108 -4.84 0.18 -1.20
CA THR A 108 -4.51 1.01 -0.04
C THR A 108 -5.76 1.53 0.66
N ALA A 109 -6.80 1.94 -0.06
CA ALA A 109 -8.05 2.38 0.55
C ALA A 109 -8.71 1.28 1.39
N PHE A 110 -8.76 0.04 0.88
CA PHE A 110 -9.29 -1.08 1.65
C PHE A 110 -8.39 -1.52 2.81
N LEU A 111 -7.06 -1.44 2.65
CA LEU A 111 -6.13 -1.68 3.76
C LEU A 111 -6.34 -0.67 4.91
N HIS A 112 -6.58 0.60 4.57
CA HIS A 112 -6.92 1.65 5.56
C HIS A 112 -8.24 1.36 6.29
N LEU A 113 -9.26 0.87 5.57
CA LEU A 113 -10.52 0.42 6.19
C LEU A 113 -10.33 -0.75 7.17
N LEU A 114 -9.26 -1.53 7.02
CA LEU A 114 -8.88 -2.63 7.91
C LEU A 114 -7.90 -2.19 9.02
N GLY A 115 -7.63 -0.89 9.17
CA GLY A 115 -6.74 -0.34 10.20
C GLY A 115 -5.25 -0.36 9.85
N ILE A 116 -4.89 -0.65 8.60
CA ILE A 116 -3.50 -0.60 8.12
C ILE A 116 -3.20 0.81 7.59
N GLU A 117 -3.22 1.80 8.48
CA GLU A 117 -3.05 3.22 8.17
C GLU A 117 -1.66 3.59 7.62
N SER A 118 -0.62 2.78 7.92
CA SER A 118 0.74 3.01 7.41
C SER A 118 0.92 2.62 5.94
N ALA A 119 -0.12 2.07 5.29
CA ALA A 119 -0.09 1.75 3.88
C ALA A 119 -0.08 3.02 2.99
N LYS A 120 0.84 3.08 2.03
CA LYS A 120 0.96 4.13 1.03
C LYS A 120 0.99 3.51 -0.36
N SER A 121 0.17 4.03 -1.26
CA SER A 121 0.18 3.69 -2.68
C SER A 121 1.41 4.32 -3.34
N LEU A 122 2.27 3.48 -3.92
CA LEU A 122 3.46 3.93 -4.65
C LEU A 122 3.06 4.55 -6.00
N GLU A 123 3.32 5.84 -6.15
CA GLU A 123 3.05 6.56 -7.40
C GLU A 123 3.92 6.01 -8.54
N GLY A 124 3.28 5.64 -9.66
CA GLY A 124 3.97 5.10 -10.82
C GLY A 124 4.45 3.64 -10.69
N GLY A 125 4.27 3.00 -9.53
CA GLY A 125 4.60 1.60 -9.29
C GLY A 125 6.07 1.25 -9.53
N ILE A 126 6.34 -0.03 -9.81
CA ILE A 126 7.70 -0.53 -10.08
C ILE A 126 8.29 0.08 -11.36
N ALA A 127 7.48 0.50 -12.33
CA ALA A 127 7.97 1.15 -13.54
C ALA A 127 8.69 2.47 -13.21
N ALA A 128 8.02 3.36 -12.46
CA ALA A 128 8.64 4.61 -12.02
C ALA A 128 9.79 4.37 -11.03
N PHE A 129 9.68 3.35 -10.18
CA PHE A 129 10.76 2.96 -9.27
C PHE A 129 12.03 2.57 -10.04
N ALA A 130 11.90 1.70 -11.05
CA ALA A 130 13.00 1.26 -11.89
C ALA A 130 13.62 2.43 -12.67
N ASP A 131 12.78 3.35 -13.17
CA ASP A 131 13.24 4.56 -13.87
C ASP A 131 14.07 5.48 -12.98
N ALA A 132 13.66 5.67 -11.72
CA ALA A 132 14.34 6.56 -10.77
C ALA A 132 15.68 6.02 -10.24
N VAL A 133 15.91 4.70 -10.33
CA VAL A 133 17.17 4.06 -9.90
C VAL A 133 18.14 3.78 -11.06
N LYS A 134 17.83 4.25 -12.27
CA LYS A 134 18.76 4.20 -13.40
C LYS A 134 20.02 5.04 -13.07
N PRO A 135 21.21 4.58 -13.50
CA PRO A 135 22.45 5.34 -13.36
C PRO A 135 22.45 6.65 -14.17
#